data_AF-A0A518CTS6-F1
#
_entry.id   AF-A0A518CTS6-F1
#
_cell.length_a   1.000
_cell.length_b   1.000
_cell.length_c   1.000
_cell.angle_alpha   90.00
_cell.angle_beta   90.00
_cell.angle_gamma   90.00
#
_symmetry.space_group_name_H-M   'P 1'
#
loop_
_entity.id
_entity.type
_entity.pdbx_description
1 polymer ?
#
loop_
_entity_poly.entity_id
_entity_poly.type
_entity_poly.pdbx_seq_one_letter_code
_entity_poly.pdbx_strand_id
1 'polypeptide(L)'
;MNKQNDEDHFITPPQLARLWGVKPEKIIRWIRSGELKAMDFSSNPQSGRPRFRIRMSDAEEFEMNRTVSTGPLGRPPLRRTDEAYHLMMSLPRFNDLPPPSQ
;
A
#
# COMPACT_ATOMS: atom_id res chain seq x y z
N MET A 1 -3.88 28.01 25.20
CA MET A 1 -4.84 28.60 24.25
C MET A 1 -4.21 28.57 22.86
N ASN A 2 -4.34 27.47 22.10
CA ASN A 2 -3.96 27.46 20.68
C ASN A 2 -5.20 27.16 19.86
N LYS A 3 -5.98 28.22 19.60
CA LYS A 3 -7.05 28.22 18.61
C LYS A 3 -6.39 28.18 17.22
N GLN A 4 -6.14 27.00 16.68
CA GLN A 4 -5.97 26.88 15.24
C GLN A 4 -7.37 26.70 14.69
N ASN A 5 -7.86 27.74 14.02
CA ASN A 5 -9.16 27.72 13.38
C ASN A 5 -9.08 26.69 12.23
N ASP A 6 -9.62 25.50 12.47
CA ASP A 6 -9.85 24.43 11.49
C ASP A 6 -10.96 24.80 10.49
N GLU A 7 -10.88 26.00 9.92
CA GLU A 7 -11.83 26.48 8.92
C GLU A 7 -11.17 26.41 7.54
N ASP A 8 -11.43 25.29 6.85
CA ASP A 8 -11.31 25.14 5.40
C ASP A 8 -9.93 25.45 4.77
N HIS A 9 -8.84 24.99 5.40
CA HIS A 9 -7.53 25.12 4.77
C HIS A 9 -7.36 24.09 3.63
N PHE A 10 -7.21 24.60 2.41
CA PHE A 10 -7.00 23.79 1.21
C PHE A 10 -5.53 23.42 1.05
N ILE A 11 -5.25 22.12 0.92
CA ILE A 11 -3.93 21.59 0.63
C ILE A 11 -3.82 21.13 -0.83
N THR A 12 -2.65 21.31 -1.41
CA THR A 12 -2.37 20.83 -2.78
C THR A 12 -1.89 19.38 -2.74
N PRO A 13 -2.14 18.56 -3.80
CA PRO A 13 -1.62 17.19 -3.89
C PRO A 13 -0.11 17.05 -3.63
N PRO A 14 0.79 17.89 -4.17
CA PRO A 14 2.22 17.77 -3.86
C PRO A 14 2.56 18.13 -2.40
N GLN A 15 1.74 18.93 -1.73
CA GLN A 15 1.94 19.27 -0.33
C GLN A 15 1.44 18.14 0.57
N LEU A 16 0.26 17.57 0.28
CA LEU A 16 -0.25 16.39 0.97
C LEU A 16 0.68 15.17 0.78
N ALA A 17 1.25 15.02 -0.42
CA ALA A 17 2.27 14.01 -0.73
C ALA A 17 3.47 14.09 0.21
N ARG A 18 3.95 15.30 0.48
CA ARG A 18 5.08 15.53 1.40
C ARG A 18 4.71 15.21 2.85
N LEU A 19 3.50 15.57 3.28
CA LEU A 19 3.03 15.29 4.64
C LEU A 19 2.89 13.79 4.90
N TRP A 20 2.29 13.06 3.97
CA TRP A 20 2.07 11.62 4.09
C TRP A 20 3.25 10.75 3.61
N GLY A 21 4.30 11.36 3.07
CA GLY A 21 5.43 10.63 2.50
C GLY A 21 5.07 9.76 1.29
N VAL A 22 4.00 10.08 0.57
CA VAL A 22 3.53 9.34 -0.60
C VAL A 22 3.86 10.09 -1.90
N LYS A 23 3.94 9.36 -3.01
CA LYS A 23 4.13 10.00 -4.33
C LYS A 23 2.88 10.82 -4.71
N PRO A 24 3.05 12.03 -5.29
CA PRO A 24 1.92 12.86 -5.72
C PRO A 24 1.04 12.18 -6.76
N GLU A 25 1.62 11.32 -7.62
CA GLU A 25 0.87 10.50 -8.58
C GLU A 25 -0.15 9.58 -7.92
N LYS A 26 0.16 9.07 -6.72
CA LYS A 26 -0.73 8.20 -5.94
C LYS A 26 -1.95 8.98 -5.44
N ILE A 27 -1.72 10.21 -4.99
CA ILE A 27 -2.79 11.12 -4.56
C ILE A 27 -3.69 11.47 -5.75
N ILE A 28 -3.10 11.81 -6.91
CA ILE A 28 -3.88 12.07 -8.13
C ILE A 28 -4.71 10.85 -8.52
N ARG A 29 -4.16 9.63 -8.38
CA ARG A 29 -4.92 8.41 -8.63
C ARG A 29 -6.12 8.29 -7.68
N TRP A 30 -5.97 8.58 -6.38
CA TRP A 30 -7.07 8.56 -5.41
C TRP A 30 -8.15 9.59 -5.71
N ILE A 31 -7.75 10.77 -6.18
CA ILE A 31 -8.69 11.80 -6.63
C ILE A 31 -9.48 11.31 -7.85
N ARG A 32 -8.79 10.69 -8.82
CA ARG A 32 -9.42 10.17 -10.04
C ARG A 32 -10.28 8.93 -9.79
N SER A 33 -9.95 8.11 -8.81
CA SER A 33 -10.77 6.95 -8.40
C SER A 33 -11.99 7.36 -7.57
N GLY A 34 -12.04 8.60 -7.07
CA GLY A 34 -13.09 9.07 -6.18
C GLY A 34 -12.93 8.60 -4.73
N GLU A 35 -11.79 7.98 -4.39
CA GLU A 35 -11.48 7.63 -3.00
C GLU A 35 -11.14 8.88 -2.17
N LEU A 36 -10.50 9.88 -2.78
CA LEU A 36 -10.14 11.14 -2.13
C LEU A 36 -10.92 12.30 -2.76
N LYS A 37 -11.73 12.99 -1.97
CA LYS A 37 -12.45 14.17 -2.41
C LYS A 37 -11.48 15.32 -2.64
N ALA A 38 -11.53 15.90 -3.83
CA ALA A 38 -10.78 17.10 -4.18
C ALA A 38 -11.60 17.99 -5.11
N MET A 39 -11.36 19.29 -5.01
CA MET A 39 -11.90 20.29 -5.92
C MET A 39 -10.93 20.54 -7.05
N ASP A 40 -11.44 20.47 -8.28
CA ASP A 40 -10.72 20.93 -9.46
C ASP A 40 -10.93 22.44 -9.63
N PHE A 41 -9.85 23.21 -9.55
CA PHE A 41 -9.84 24.65 -9.81
C PHE A 41 -9.29 24.97 -11.22
N SER A 42 -9.27 23.99 -12.13
CA SER A 42 -8.84 24.26 -13.50
C SER A 42 -9.92 25.10 -14.20
N SER A 43 -9.50 26.19 -14.85
CA SER A 43 -10.42 27.05 -15.60
C SER A 43 -10.99 26.37 -16.85
N ASN A 44 -10.43 25.21 -17.23
CA ASN A 44 -10.83 24.48 -18.42
C ASN A 44 -10.57 22.99 -18.19
N PRO A 45 -11.61 22.13 -18.10
CA PRO A 45 -11.48 20.71 -17.81
C PRO A 45 -10.68 19.93 -18.86
N GLN A 46 -10.43 20.54 -20.02
CA GLN A 46 -9.68 19.97 -21.15
C GLN A 46 -8.23 20.49 -21.23
N SER A 47 -7.86 21.47 -20.40
CA SER A 47 -6.49 21.98 -20.33
C SER A 47 -5.67 21.05 -19.44
N GLY A 48 -4.61 20.45 -19.99
CA GLY A 48 -3.85 19.33 -19.42
C GLY A 48 -3.12 19.57 -18.09
N ARG A 49 -3.50 20.60 -17.32
CA ARG A 49 -2.97 20.92 -15.99
C ARG A 49 -4.11 21.13 -14.98
N PRO A 50 -4.75 20.03 -14.55
CA PRO A 50 -5.72 20.10 -13.47
C PRO A 50 -5.06 20.65 -12.19
N ARG A 51 -5.73 21.59 -11.54
CA ARG A 51 -5.27 22.22 -10.29
C ARG A 51 -6.15 21.73 -9.17
N PHE A 52 -5.85 20.53 -8.68
CA PHE A 52 -6.59 19.95 -7.57
C PHE A 52 -6.24 20.65 -6.25
N ARG A 53 -7.25 20.87 -5.42
CA ARG A 53 -7.14 21.27 -4.02
C ARG A 53 -8.00 20.36 -3.16
N ILE A 54 -7.44 19.90 -2.06
CA ILE A 54 -8.06 18.94 -1.15
C ILE A 54 -8.35 19.71 0.14
N ARG A 55 -9.53 19.54 0.74
CA ARG A 55 -9.77 20.08 2.09
C ARG A 55 -9.06 19.22 3.11
N MET A 56 -8.54 19.83 4.17
CA MET A 56 -7.91 19.06 5.24
C MET A 56 -8.89 18.03 5.84
N SER A 57 -10.15 18.42 6.07
CA SER A 57 -11.19 17.52 6.59
C SER A 57 -11.45 16.31 5.69
N ASP A 58 -11.39 16.46 4.36
CA ASP A 58 -11.52 15.35 3.41
C ASP A 58 -10.29 14.42 3.47
N ALA A 59 -9.10 14.99 3.69
CA ALA A 59 -7.87 14.22 3.86
C ALA A 59 -7.88 13.42 5.17
N GLU A 60 -8.40 13.99 6.24
CA GLU A 60 -8.60 13.30 7.53
C GLU A 60 -9.65 12.18 7.41
N GLU A 61 -10.80 12.44 6.78
CA GLU A 61 -11.82 11.42 6.50
C GLU A 61 -11.24 10.26 5.69
N PHE A 62 -10.37 10.56 4.73
CA PHE A 62 -9.64 9.54 3.97
C PHE A 62 -8.66 8.75 4.83
N GLU A 63 -7.90 9.42 5.71
CA GLU A 63 -6.98 8.76 6.64
C GLU A 63 -7.73 7.83 7.60
N MET A 64 -8.86 8.28 8.14
CA MET A 64 -9.72 7.47 9.01
C MET A 64 -10.30 6.26 8.28
N ASN A 65 -10.80 6.43 7.05
CA ASN A 65 -11.35 5.33 6.24
C ASN A 65 -10.28 4.31 5.81
N ARG A 66 -9.03 4.75 5.66
CA ARG A 66 -7.92 3.93 5.15
C ARG A 66 -6.96 3.45 6.22
N THR A 67 -7.19 3.82 7.49
CA THR A 67 -6.51 3.25 8.65
C THR A 67 -6.95 1.80 8.79
N VAL A 68 -6.32 0.95 7.99
CA VAL A 68 -6.37 -0.49 8.13
C VAL A 68 -5.32 -0.84 9.17
N SER A 69 -5.73 -1.46 10.27
CA SER A 69 -4.81 -2.10 11.20
C SER A 69 -4.04 -3.16 10.42
N THR A 70 -2.85 -2.83 9.93
CA THR A 70 -1.97 -3.79 9.28
C THR A 70 -1.50 -4.72 10.38
N GLY A 71 -2.19 -5.86 10.52
CA GLY A 71 -1.61 -7.04 11.12
C GLY A 71 -0.24 -7.31 10.47
N PRO A 72 0.73 -7.86 11.23
CA PRO A 72 2.12 -7.93 10.81
C PRO A 72 2.26 -8.59 9.44
N LEU A 73 3.09 -7.94 8.60
CA LEU A 73 3.45 -8.31 7.23
C LEU A 73 3.49 -9.84 7.06
N GLY A 74 2.60 -10.36 6.21
CA GLY A 74 2.64 -11.76 5.79
C GLY A 74 4.05 -12.11 5.30
N ARG A 75 4.59 -13.21 5.84
CA ARG A 75 5.95 -13.68 5.56
C ARG A 75 6.21 -13.72 4.04
N PRO A 76 7.39 -13.28 3.57
CA PRO A 76 7.76 -13.49 2.18
C PRO A 76 7.73 -14.99 1.87
N PRO A 77 7.26 -15.40 0.67
CA PRO A 77 7.27 -16.80 0.29
C PRO A 77 8.72 -17.30 0.25
N LEU A 78 9.04 -18.28 1.08
CA LEU A 78 10.33 -18.98 1.01
C LEU A 78 10.48 -19.57 -0.39
N ARG A 79 11.49 -19.08 -1.13
CA ARG A 79 11.95 -19.72 -2.37
C ARG A 79 12.52 -21.08 -2.00
N ARG A 80 11.79 -22.15 -2.33
CA ARG A 80 12.25 -23.54 -2.22
C ARG A 80 13.33 -23.75 -3.29
N THR A 81 14.59 -23.83 -2.90
CA THR A 81 15.67 -24.19 -3.82
C THR A 81 15.65 -25.71 -4.06
N ASP A 82 15.94 -26.08 -5.30
CA ASP A 82 15.83 -27.43 -5.90
C ASP A 82 16.83 -28.45 -5.29
N GLU A 83 17.82 -27.97 -4.56
CA GLU A 83 18.87 -28.76 -3.87
C GLU A 83 18.32 -29.75 -2.82
N ALA A 84 17.14 -29.49 -2.24
CA ALA A 84 16.47 -30.43 -1.34
C ALA A 84 15.92 -31.67 -2.06
N TYR A 85 15.55 -31.56 -3.34
CA TYR A 85 15.06 -32.70 -4.13
C TYR A 85 16.21 -33.62 -4.54
N HIS A 86 17.36 -33.04 -4.89
CA HIS A 86 18.49 -33.81 -5.36
C HIS A 86 19.19 -34.61 -4.25
N LEU A 87 19.19 -34.11 -3.00
CA LEU A 87 19.61 -34.87 -1.82
C LEU A 87 18.58 -35.92 -1.38
N MET A 88 17.27 -35.65 -1.54
CA MET A 88 16.19 -36.60 -1.23
C MET A 88 16.17 -37.81 -2.17
N MET A 89 16.61 -37.65 -3.43
CA MET A 89 16.64 -38.76 -4.41
C MET A 89 17.89 -39.64 -4.31
N SER A 90 18.83 -39.33 -3.41
CA SER A 90 20.10 -40.07 -3.25
C SER A 90 20.17 -40.89 -1.95
N LEU A 91 19.06 -41.07 -1.23
CA LEU A 91 18.98 -41.99 -0.09
C LEU A 91 18.47 -43.36 -0.55
N PRO A 92 19.09 -44.48 -0.13
CA PRO A 92 18.57 -45.82 -0.44
C PRO A 92 17.18 -45.98 0.17
N ARG A 93 16.24 -46.53 -0.60
CA ARG A 93 14.87 -46.76 -0.12
C ARG A 93 14.89 -47.77 1.01
N PHE A 94 14.07 -47.52 2.03
CA PHE A 94 13.97 -48.29 3.28
C PHE A 94 13.63 -49.79 3.13
N ASN A 95 13.48 -50.29 1.90
CA ASN A 95 12.95 -51.63 1.59
C ASN A 95 14.03 -52.71 1.37
N ASP A 96 15.32 -52.36 1.46
CA ASP A 96 16.46 -53.29 1.34
C ASP A 96 17.00 -53.79 2.71
N LEU A 97 16.32 -53.48 3.81
CA LEU A 97 16.70 -54.02 5.12
C LEU A 97 16.21 -55.47 5.25
N PRO A 98 17.11 -56.46 5.44
CA PRO A 98 16.67 -57.81 5.76
C PRO A 98 15.88 -57.78 7.06
N PRO A 99 14.75 -58.51 7.16
CA PRO A 99 13.99 -58.55 8.40
C PRO A 99 14.90 -59.09 9.52
N PRO A 100 14.82 -58.51 10.73
CA PRO A 100 15.59 -59.01 11.87
C PRO A 100 15.24 -60.49 12.08
N SER A 101 16.27 -61.33 12.06
CA SER A 101 16.11 -62.76 12.33
C SER A 101 15.89 -63.00 13.81
N GLN A 102 14.75 -63.63 14.12
CA GLN A 102 14.28 -64.21 15.39
C GLN A 102 14.04 -63.24 16.55
#